data_AF-A0A645J1M3-F1
#
_entry.id   AF-A0A645J1M3-F1
#
_cell.length_a   1.000
_cell.length_b   1.000
_cell.length_c   1.000
_cell.angle_alpha   90.00
_cell.angle_beta   90.00
_cell.angle_gamma   90.00
#
_symmetry.space_group_name_H-M   'P 1'
#
loop_
_entity.id
_entity.type
_entity.pdbx_description
1 polymer ?
#
loop_
_entity_poly.entity_id
_entity_poly.type
_entity_poly.pdbx_seq_one_letter_code
_entity_poly.pdbx_strand_id
1 'polypeptide(L)'
;MSGWRIYDASPFFPFAIPKAITLGGWLGGAIQWHFAAMWLLAVNGLIYLFFNIFSGRLWHKFFPLSPRAIVTDLLAALKGKLSHADLSHYNAVQRAAYLFAIADLVVLVLSGLALWKSVQFPILRELLGGYEAARRIHFIAMSALVAFVGVHVVMVALVPRTLVAMIRVR
;
A
#
# COMPACT_ATOMS: atom_id res chain seq x y z
N MET A 1 -6.98 -3.13 -8.84
CA MET A 1 -8.27 -3.34 -9.55
C MET A 1 -8.49 -4.78 -10.04
N SER A 2 -7.50 -5.52 -10.56
CA SER A 2 -7.69 -6.93 -10.98
C SER A 2 -8.00 -7.88 -9.82
N GLY A 3 -7.40 -7.69 -8.64
CA GLY A 3 -7.66 -8.55 -7.48
C GLY A 3 -9.10 -8.49 -6.94
N TRP A 4 -9.78 -7.35 -7.11
CA TRP A 4 -11.21 -7.22 -6.78
C TRP A 4 -12.09 -8.11 -7.65
N ARG A 5 -11.70 -8.34 -8.90
CA ARG A 5 -12.39 -9.31 -9.77
C ARG A 5 -12.14 -10.76 -9.37
N ILE A 6 -10.95 -11.05 -8.84
CA ILE A 6 -10.62 -12.36 -8.27
C ILE A 6 -11.48 -12.60 -7.01
N TYR A 7 -11.69 -11.57 -6.20
CA TYR A 7 -12.61 -11.60 -5.06
C TYR A 7 -14.04 -11.95 -5.48
N ASP A 8 -14.57 -11.31 -6.52
CA ASP A 8 -15.95 -11.55 -7.00
C ASP A 8 -16.22 -12.99 -7.46
N ALA A 9 -15.17 -13.79 -7.73
CA ALA A 9 -15.32 -15.20 -8.07
C ALA A 9 -15.73 -16.08 -6.87
N SER A 10 -15.44 -15.62 -5.64
CA SER A 10 -15.83 -16.28 -4.40
C SER A 10 -15.98 -15.21 -3.30
N PRO A 11 -17.03 -14.38 -3.34
CA PRO A 11 -17.17 -13.25 -2.44
C PRO A 11 -17.48 -13.72 -1.01
N PHE A 12 -16.94 -12.98 -0.03
CA PHE A 12 -17.23 -13.19 1.40
C PHE A 12 -17.92 -11.98 2.05
N PHE A 13 -18.33 -11.00 1.25
CA PHE A 13 -19.23 -9.90 1.63
C PHE A 13 -20.45 -9.94 0.69
N PRO A 14 -21.61 -9.39 1.09
CA PRO A 14 -22.84 -9.44 0.29
C PRO A 14 -22.87 -8.41 -0.84
N PHE A 15 -21.72 -8.08 -1.45
CA PHE A 15 -21.62 -7.15 -2.57
C PHE A 15 -20.63 -7.67 -3.61
N ALA A 16 -20.84 -7.27 -4.86
CA ALA A 16 -19.92 -7.52 -5.96
C ALA A 16 -19.36 -6.20 -6.50
N ILE A 17 -18.13 -6.24 -7.00
CA ILE A 17 -17.44 -5.05 -7.50
C ILE A 17 -17.81 -4.87 -9.00
N PRO A 18 -18.29 -3.68 -9.42
CA PRO A 18 -18.72 -3.48 -10.79
C PRO A 18 -17.63 -3.80 -11.81
N LYS A 19 -17.97 -4.58 -12.85
CA LYS A 19 -17.01 -4.99 -13.90
C LYS A 19 -16.30 -3.80 -14.54
N ALA A 20 -16.97 -2.65 -14.66
CA ALA A 20 -16.46 -1.41 -15.24
C ALA A 20 -15.22 -0.83 -14.53
N ILE A 21 -15.04 -1.11 -13.24
CA ILE A 21 -13.89 -0.65 -12.45
C ILE A 21 -12.87 -1.77 -12.18
N THR A 22 -13.12 -2.98 -12.68
CA THR A 22 -12.21 -4.13 -12.55
C THR A 22 -11.35 -4.32 -13.80
N LEU A 23 -10.17 -4.94 -13.64
CA LEU A 23 -9.25 -5.22 -14.74
C LEU A 23 -9.22 -6.73 -15.05
N GLY A 24 -9.09 -7.07 -16.34
CA GLY A 24 -8.83 -8.44 -16.82
C GLY A 24 -9.97 -9.13 -17.57
N GLY A 25 -11.16 -8.54 -17.63
CA GLY A 25 -12.27 -8.97 -18.50
C GLY A 25 -12.98 -10.27 -18.12
N TRP A 26 -12.25 -11.27 -17.61
CA TRP A 26 -12.69 -12.58 -17.12
C TRP A 26 -11.75 -13.05 -15.98
N LEU A 27 -11.99 -14.21 -15.36
CA LEU A 27 -11.26 -14.64 -14.16
C LEU A 27 -9.76 -14.86 -14.42
N GLY A 28 -9.39 -15.66 -15.42
CA GLY A 28 -7.98 -15.93 -15.71
C GLY A 28 -7.22 -14.68 -16.19
N GLY A 29 -7.88 -13.79 -16.94
CA GLY A 29 -7.30 -12.50 -17.31
C GLY A 29 -7.06 -11.60 -16.08
N ALA A 30 -7.98 -11.60 -15.11
CA ALA A 30 -7.77 -10.90 -13.84
C ALA A 30 -6.58 -11.47 -13.06
N ILE A 31 -6.45 -12.80 -13.01
CA ILE A 31 -5.32 -13.49 -12.39
C ILE A 31 -4.00 -13.07 -13.06
N GLN A 32 -3.92 -13.12 -14.39
CA GLN A 32 -2.71 -12.71 -15.14
C GLN A 32 -2.29 -11.27 -14.83
N TRP A 33 -3.22 -10.31 -14.91
CA TRP A 33 -2.94 -8.92 -14.58
C TRP A 33 -2.56 -8.72 -13.12
N HIS A 34 -3.16 -9.49 -12.20
CA HIS A 34 -2.82 -9.44 -10.78
C HIS A 34 -1.39 -9.91 -10.54
N PHE A 35 -0.99 -11.05 -11.10
CA PHE A 35 0.39 -11.56 -10.99
C PHE A 35 1.41 -10.63 -11.64
N ALA A 36 1.10 -10.05 -12.79
CA ALA A 36 1.98 -9.08 -13.45
C ALA A 36 2.25 -7.86 -12.54
N ALA A 37 1.20 -7.28 -11.96
CA ALA A 37 1.33 -6.16 -11.02
C ALA A 37 2.00 -6.57 -9.71
N MET A 38 1.72 -7.78 -9.21
CA MET A 38 2.32 -8.34 -8.00
C MET A 38 3.84 -8.43 -8.13
N TRP A 39 4.36 -8.95 -9.25
CA TRP A 39 5.81 -9.04 -9.44
C TRP A 39 6.48 -7.68 -9.52
N LEU A 40 5.87 -6.73 -10.22
CA LEU A 40 6.37 -5.35 -10.26
C LEU A 40 6.42 -4.76 -8.84
N LEU A 41 5.35 -4.89 -8.07
CA LEU A 41 5.27 -4.41 -6.70
C LEU A 41 6.28 -5.10 -5.77
N ALA A 42 6.39 -6.42 -5.85
CA ALA A 42 7.26 -7.22 -4.98
C ALA A 42 8.73 -6.89 -5.22
N VAL A 43 9.18 -6.86 -6.48
CA VAL A 43 10.58 -6.57 -6.81
C VAL A 43 10.95 -5.14 -6.40
N ASN A 44 10.13 -4.15 -6.75
CA ASN A 44 10.39 -2.76 -6.38
C ASN A 44 10.35 -2.56 -4.85
N GLY A 45 9.39 -3.19 -4.16
CA GLY A 45 9.27 -3.14 -2.71
C GLY A 45 10.47 -3.77 -2.00
N LEU A 46 10.95 -4.92 -2.47
CA LEU A 46 12.14 -5.59 -1.93
C LEU A 46 13.39 -4.73 -2.10
N ILE A 47 13.61 -4.16 -3.28
CA ILE A 47 14.73 -3.25 -3.55
C ILE A 47 14.66 -2.03 -2.62
N TYR A 48 13.48 -1.41 -2.50
CA TYR A 48 13.27 -0.25 -1.64
C TYR A 48 13.55 -0.57 -0.16
N LEU A 49 13.01 -1.68 0.35
CA LEU A 49 13.23 -2.11 1.73
C LEU A 49 14.69 -2.45 2.00
N PHE A 50 15.33 -3.16 1.08
CA PHE A 50 16.76 -3.47 1.16
C PHE A 50 17.57 -2.18 1.35
N PHE A 51 17.44 -1.21 0.45
CA PHE A 51 18.19 0.04 0.60
C PHE A 51 17.85 0.81 1.87
N ASN A 52 16.57 0.86 2.29
CA ASN A 52 16.18 1.59 3.49
C ASN A 52 16.70 0.97 4.79
N ILE A 53 16.76 -0.36 4.86
CA ILE A 53 17.26 -1.10 6.03
C ILE A 53 18.78 -1.03 6.08
N PHE A 54 19.47 -1.38 4.99
CA PHE A 54 20.95 -1.45 4.97
C PHE A 54 21.63 -0.09 5.02
N SER A 55 21.00 0.98 4.53
CA SER A 55 21.51 2.35 4.71
C SER A 55 21.18 2.95 6.07
N GLY A 56 20.38 2.28 6.91
CA GLY A 56 19.85 2.83 8.15
C GLY A 56 18.84 3.98 7.95
N ARG A 57 18.51 4.33 6.70
CA ARG A 57 17.58 5.42 6.35
C ARG A 57 16.21 5.22 6.99
N LEU A 58 15.74 3.98 7.13
CA LEU A 58 14.44 3.67 7.75
C LEU A 58 14.34 4.28 9.16
N TRP A 59 15.36 4.06 9.97
CA TRP A 59 15.40 4.52 11.36
C TRP A 59 15.65 6.03 11.46
N HIS A 60 16.60 6.56 10.71
CA HIS A 60 16.97 7.98 10.77
C HIS A 60 15.90 8.91 10.19
N LYS A 61 15.16 8.46 9.16
CA LYS A 61 14.27 9.35 8.40
C LYS A 61 12.82 9.29 8.87
N PHE A 62 12.37 8.16 9.42
CA PHE A 62 10.96 7.97 9.81
C PHE A 62 10.74 8.02 11.32
N PHE A 63 11.79 7.93 12.15
CA PHE A 63 11.68 8.02 13.61
C PHE A 63 12.48 9.20 14.18
N PRO A 64 12.13 9.71 15.38
CA PRO A 64 10.98 9.34 16.20
C PRO A 64 9.66 9.85 15.62
N LEU A 65 8.57 9.15 15.93
CA LEU A 65 7.22 9.48 15.48
C LEU A 65 6.31 9.60 16.71
N SER A 66 5.81 10.81 16.96
CA SER A 66 4.96 11.10 18.13
C SER A 66 3.49 11.11 17.72
N PRO A 67 2.58 10.38 18.40
CA PRO A 67 1.14 10.42 18.11
C PRO A 67 0.56 11.84 18.15
N ARG A 68 1.03 12.69 19.07
CA ARG A 68 0.61 14.10 19.15
C ARG A 68 1.02 14.88 17.89
N ALA A 69 2.22 14.63 17.36
CA ALA A 69 2.69 15.28 16.14
C ALA A 69 1.86 14.86 14.92
N ILE A 70 1.46 13.58 14.82
CA ILE A 70 0.57 13.10 13.75
C ILE A 70 -0.76 13.86 13.79
N VAL A 71 -1.38 13.97 14.95
CA VAL A 71 -2.69 14.64 15.09
C VAL A 71 -2.59 16.13 14.75
N THR A 72 -1.56 16.81 15.25
CA THR A 72 -1.33 18.24 14.96
C THR A 72 -1.13 18.47 13.45
N ASP A 73 -0.28 17.67 12.81
CA ASP A 73 -0.01 17.79 11.38
C ASP A 73 -1.23 17.39 10.54
N LEU A 74 -2.02 16.40 10.97
CA LEU A 74 -3.26 16.01 10.28
C LEU A 74 -4.28 17.14 10.31
N LEU A 75 -4.47 17.77 11.47
CA LEU A 75 -5.36 18.93 11.61
C LEU A 75 -4.86 20.12 10.79
N ALA A 76 -3.54 20.33 10.71
CA ALA A 76 -2.95 21.37 9.87
C ALA A 76 -3.10 21.05 8.37
N ALA A 77 -3.00 19.78 7.96
CA ALA A 77 -3.21 19.30 6.60
C ALA A 77 -4.66 19.57 6.16
N LEU A 78 -5.63 19.19 6.99
CA LEU A 78 -7.06 19.42 6.73
C LEU A 78 -7.42 20.90 6.62
N LYS A 79 -6.69 21.77 7.34
CA LYS A 79 -6.87 23.23 7.27
C LYS A 79 -6.11 23.89 6.10
N GLY A 80 -5.40 23.12 5.27
CA GLY A 80 -4.56 23.64 4.20
C GLY A 80 -3.36 24.47 4.68
N LYS A 81 -3.03 24.41 5.97
CA LYS A 81 -1.98 25.22 6.62
C LYS A 81 -0.69 24.44 6.88
N LEU A 82 -0.53 23.28 6.26
CA LEU A 82 0.71 22.54 6.37
C LEU A 82 1.85 23.41 5.81
N SER A 83 2.79 23.81 6.66
CA SER A 83 3.97 24.55 6.22
C SER A 83 4.81 23.63 5.33
N HIS A 84 4.87 23.92 4.04
CA HIS A 84 5.70 23.21 3.06
C HIS A 84 7.09 23.86 2.93
N ALA A 85 7.55 24.57 3.97
CA ALA A 85 8.73 25.42 3.91
C ALA A 85 10.02 24.64 3.59
N ASP A 86 10.07 23.33 3.84
CA ASP A 86 11.23 22.50 3.55
C ASP A 86 10.81 21.15 2.94
N LEU A 87 10.98 21.00 1.62
CA LEU A 87 10.67 19.77 0.89
C LEU A 87 11.59 18.59 1.27
N SER A 88 12.70 18.87 1.96
CA SER A 88 13.66 17.86 2.43
C SER A 88 13.19 17.13 3.69
N HIS A 89 12.28 17.74 4.46
CA HIS A 89 11.80 17.23 5.74
C HIS A 89 10.37 16.66 5.62
N TYR A 90 10.23 15.38 5.92
CA TYR A 90 8.90 14.78 6.03
C TYR A 90 8.22 15.21 7.33
N ASN A 91 7.00 15.72 7.20
CA ASN A 91 6.12 15.98 8.35
C ASN A 91 5.63 14.66 8.98
N ALA A 92 5.02 14.71 10.17
CA ALA A 92 4.62 13.53 10.92
C ALA A 92 3.57 12.68 10.17
N VAL A 93 2.64 13.33 9.45
CA VAL A 93 1.63 12.63 8.63
C VAL A 93 2.28 11.91 7.46
N GLN A 94 3.24 12.53 6.77
CA GLN A 94 3.99 11.89 5.68
C GLN A 94 4.80 10.70 6.19
N ARG A 95 5.52 10.84 7.31
CA ARG A 95 6.26 9.72 7.91
C ARG A 95 5.31 8.58 8.31
N ALA A 96 4.16 8.90 8.91
CA ALA A 96 3.14 7.91 9.25
C ALA A 96 2.57 7.22 7.99
N ALA A 97 2.30 7.98 6.93
CA ALA A 97 1.85 7.47 5.64
C ALA A 97 2.88 6.51 5.01
N TYR A 98 4.18 6.83 5.07
CA TYR A 98 5.25 5.94 4.61
C TYR A 98 5.32 4.65 5.43
N LEU A 99 5.27 4.75 6.76
CA LEU A 99 5.29 3.56 7.63
C LEU A 99 4.05 2.69 7.43
N PHE A 100 2.88 3.31 7.28
CA PHE A 100 1.64 2.62 6.92
C PHE A 100 1.80 1.86 5.60
N ALA A 101 2.25 2.53 4.53
CA ALA A 101 2.43 1.90 3.23
C ALA A 101 3.43 0.74 3.29
N ILE A 102 4.54 0.88 4.02
CA ILE A 102 5.51 -0.21 4.22
C ILE A 102 4.85 -1.40 4.94
N ALA A 103 4.16 -1.15 6.05
CA ALA A 103 3.52 -2.21 6.82
C ALA A 103 2.42 -2.92 6.01
N ASP A 104 1.58 -2.16 5.31
CA ASP A 104 0.53 -2.68 4.44
C ASP A 104 1.10 -3.53 3.30
N LEU A 105 2.17 -3.08 2.63
CA LEU A 105 2.85 -3.85 1.58
C LEU A 105 3.42 -5.17 2.12
N VAL A 106 3.98 -5.18 3.33
CA VAL A 106 4.46 -6.42 3.97
C VAL A 106 3.29 -7.38 4.20
N VAL A 107 2.18 -6.92 4.78
CA VAL A 107 0.98 -7.73 4.99
C VAL A 107 0.43 -8.24 3.67
N LEU A 108 0.38 -7.40 2.64
CA LEU A 108 -0.11 -7.73 1.31
C LEU A 108 0.70 -8.85 0.66
N VAL A 109 2.04 -8.76 0.72
CA VAL A 109 2.94 -9.78 0.15
C VAL A 109 2.84 -11.09 0.93
N LEU A 110 2.89 -11.04 2.26
CA LEU A 110 2.81 -12.26 3.09
C LEU A 110 1.48 -12.99 2.93
N SER A 111 0.36 -12.26 2.97
CA SER A 111 -0.96 -12.84 2.71
C SER A 111 -1.09 -13.35 1.28
N GLY A 112 -0.54 -12.66 0.29
CA GLY A 112 -0.53 -13.11 -1.11
C GLY A 112 0.26 -14.41 -1.31
N LEU A 113 1.43 -14.55 -0.67
CA LEU A 113 2.22 -15.78 -0.67
C LEU A 113 1.47 -16.95 -0.04
N ALA A 114 0.80 -16.72 1.09
CA ALA A 114 -0.02 -17.73 1.75
C ALA A 114 -1.18 -18.22 0.86
N LEU A 115 -1.76 -17.33 0.04
CA LEU A 115 -2.83 -17.69 -0.89
C LEU A 115 -2.31 -18.41 -2.14
N TRP A 116 -1.21 -17.92 -2.72
CA TRP A 116 -0.66 -18.48 -3.96
C TRP A 116 0.01 -19.84 -3.74
N LYS A 117 0.67 -20.01 -2.60
CA LYS A 117 1.53 -21.17 -2.30
C LYS A 117 1.18 -21.77 -0.94
N SER A 118 -0.13 -21.87 -0.67
CA SER A 118 -0.71 -22.36 0.59
C SER A 118 -0.17 -23.70 1.07
N VAL A 119 0.15 -24.61 0.15
CA VAL A 119 0.70 -25.94 0.47
C VAL A 119 2.19 -25.85 0.78
N GLN A 120 2.93 -24.97 0.10
CA GLN A 120 4.36 -24.75 0.34
C GLN A 120 4.64 -23.90 1.59
N PHE A 121 3.71 -23.05 1.99
CA PHE A 121 3.84 -22.18 3.17
C PHE A 121 2.73 -22.43 4.22
N PRO A 122 2.63 -23.65 4.77
CA PRO A 122 1.57 -24.00 5.72
C PRO A 122 1.67 -23.20 7.03
N ILE A 123 2.89 -22.98 7.53
CA ILE A 123 3.14 -22.19 8.75
C ILE A 123 2.66 -20.75 8.58
N LEU A 124 2.98 -20.12 7.45
CA LEU A 124 2.54 -18.75 7.17
C LEU A 124 1.00 -18.66 7.08
N ARG A 125 0.37 -19.62 6.41
CA ARG A 125 -1.09 -19.74 6.35
C ARG A 125 -1.69 -19.83 7.76
N GLU A 126 -1.12 -20.66 8.62
CA GLU A 126 -1.61 -20.86 9.99
C GLU A 126 -1.43 -19.62 10.87
N LEU A 127 -0.29 -18.94 10.76
CA LEU A 127 -0.05 -17.67 11.45
C LEU A 127 -1.05 -16.57 11.03
N LEU A 128 -1.54 -16.61 9.78
CA LEU A 128 -2.57 -15.71 9.28
C LEU A 128 -4.00 -16.15 9.65
N GLY A 129 -4.19 -17.26 10.37
CA GLY A 129 -5.49 -17.77 10.79
C GLY A 129 -6.17 -18.70 9.78
N GLY A 130 -5.41 -19.29 8.86
CA GLY A 130 -5.92 -20.20 7.83
C GLY A 130 -6.14 -19.53 6.47
N TYR A 131 -6.57 -20.32 5.49
CA TYR A 131 -6.71 -19.85 4.10
C TYR A 131 -7.77 -18.74 3.97
N GLU A 132 -8.95 -18.93 4.58
CA GLU A 132 -10.02 -17.93 4.52
C GLU A 132 -9.68 -16.63 5.25
N ALA A 133 -8.97 -16.69 6.37
CA ALA A 133 -8.49 -15.50 7.06
C ALA A 133 -7.45 -14.76 6.20
N ALA A 134 -6.50 -15.49 5.58
CA ALA A 134 -5.53 -14.91 4.65
C ALA A 134 -6.22 -14.21 3.45
N ARG A 135 -7.33 -14.76 2.92
CA ARG A 135 -8.12 -14.11 1.85
C ARG A 135 -8.69 -12.77 2.30
N ARG A 136 -9.26 -12.71 3.50
CA ARG A 136 -9.82 -11.48 4.07
C ARG A 136 -8.73 -10.44 4.33
N ILE A 137 -7.62 -10.85 4.95
CA ILE A 137 -6.46 -9.99 5.21
C ILE A 137 -5.93 -9.42 3.90
N HIS A 138 -5.70 -10.26 2.89
CA HIS A 138 -5.17 -9.84 1.60
C HIS A 138 -6.12 -8.85 0.89
N PHE A 139 -7.42 -9.11 0.90
CA PHE A 139 -8.42 -8.22 0.31
C PHE A 139 -8.46 -6.85 1.00
N ILE A 140 -8.41 -6.83 2.35
CA ILE A 140 -8.40 -5.60 3.13
C ILE A 140 -7.13 -4.80 2.84
N ALA A 141 -5.96 -5.43 2.90
CA ALA A 141 -4.69 -4.78 2.58
C ALA A 141 -4.67 -4.23 1.15
N MET A 142 -5.13 -5.01 0.17
CA MET A 142 -5.19 -4.54 -1.23
C MET A 142 -6.12 -3.33 -1.37
N SER A 143 -7.27 -3.34 -0.70
CA SER A 143 -8.23 -2.23 -0.74
C SER A 143 -7.69 -0.99 -0.02
N ALA A 144 -6.97 -1.18 1.09
CA ALA A 144 -6.29 -0.12 1.83
C ALA A 144 -5.18 0.52 0.98
N LEU A 145 -4.37 -0.28 0.27
CA LEU A 145 -3.37 0.20 -0.68
C LEU A 145 -3.99 1.03 -1.81
N VAL A 146 -5.10 0.56 -2.40
CA VAL A 146 -5.80 1.32 -3.45
C VAL A 146 -6.32 2.65 -2.92
N ALA A 147 -6.92 2.67 -1.73
CA ALA A 147 -7.38 3.90 -1.08
C ALA A 147 -6.22 4.86 -0.78
N PHE A 148 -5.12 4.34 -0.25
CA PHE A 148 -3.90 5.09 0.01
C PHE A 148 -3.34 5.75 -1.24
N VAL A 149 -3.22 5.00 -2.34
CA VAL A 149 -2.76 5.53 -3.63
C VAL A 149 -3.71 6.61 -4.14
N GLY A 150 -5.04 6.41 -4.02
CA GLY A 150 -6.02 7.43 -4.39
C GLY A 150 -5.84 8.74 -3.62
N VAL A 151 -5.74 8.67 -2.28
CA VAL A 151 -5.49 9.84 -1.43
C VAL A 151 -4.16 10.49 -1.78
N HIS A 152 -3.09 9.70 -1.95
CA HIS A 152 -1.77 10.19 -2.30
C HIS A 152 -1.77 10.97 -3.63
N VAL A 153 -2.41 10.43 -4.67
CA VAL A 153 -2.53 11.09 -5.98
C VAL A 153 -3.31 12.39 -5.87
N VAL A 154 -4.42 12.40 -5.12
CA VAL A 154 -5.19 13.63 -4.87
C VAL A 154 -4.33 14.68 -4.16
N MET A 155 -3.58 14.31 -3.13
CA MET A 155 -2.68 15.22 -2.43
C MET A 155 -1.62 15.83 -3.34
N VAL A 156 -1.01 15.01 -4.21
CA VAL A 156 0.01 15.49 -5.18
C VAL A 156 -0.62 16.42 -6.21
N ALA A 157 -1.84 16.11 -6.69
CA ALA A 157 -2.56 16.95 -7.64
C ALA A 157 -2.95 18.31 -7.05
N LEU A 158 -3.32 18.36 -5.76
CA LEU A 158 -3.64 19.61 -5.05
C LEU A 158 -2.41 20.49 -4.79
N VAL A 159 -1.19 19.93 -4.83
CA VAL A 159 0.07 20.67 -4.61
C VAL A 159 1.06 20.41 -5.76
N PRO A 160 0.85 20.98 -6.97
CA PRO A 160 1.62 20.64 -8.18
C PRO A 160 3.12 20.92 -8.08
N ARG A 161 3.54 21.83 -7.19
CA ARG A 161 4.96 22.11 -6.91
C ARG A 161 5.71 20.87 -6.44
N THR A 162 5.04 19.96 -5.73
CA THR A 162 5.64 18.69 -5.28
C THR A 162 5.91 17.75 -6.45
N LEU A 163 5.02 17.70 -7.45
CA LEU A 163 5.19 16.87 -8.65
C LEU A 163 6.41 17.31 -9.46
N VAL A 164 6.62 18.63 -9.62
CA VAL A 164 7.79 19.16 -10.33
C VAL A 164 9.09 18.81 -9.60
N ALA A 165 9.09 18.89 -8.26
CA ALA A 165 10.24 18.50 -7.43
C ALA A 165 10.53 16.98 -7.49
N MET A 166 9.51 16.14 -7.66
CA MET A 166 9.70 14.70 -7.82
C MET A 166 10.31 14.32 -9.17
N ILE A 167 10.01 15.06 -10.24
CA ILE A 167 10.51 14.78 -11.59
C ILE A 167 11.89 15.39 -11.82
N ARG A 168 12.13 16.61 -11.31
CA ARG A 168 13.43 17.26 -11.39
C ARG A 168 14.28 16.83 -10.21
N VAL A 169 15.02 15.73 -10.38
CA VAL A 169 16.11 15.35 -9.47
C VAL A 169 17.14 16.49 -9.49
N ARG A 170 17.08 17.37 -8.49
CA ARG A 170 18.06 18.41 -8.21
C ARG A 170 18.55 18.25 -6.79
#